data_AF-A0A1M4MIQ4-F1
#
_entry.id   AF-A0A1M4MIQ4-F1
#
_cell.length_a   1.000
_cell.length_b   1.000
_cell.length_c   1.000
_cell.angle_alpha   90.00
_cell.angle_beta   90.00
_cell.angle_gamma   90.00
#
_symmetry.space_group_name_H-M   'P 1'
#
loop_
_entity.id
_entity.type
_entity.pdbx_description
1 polymer ?
#
loop_
_entity_poly.entity_id
_entity_poly.type
_entity_poly.pdbx_seq_one_letter_code
_entity_poly.pdbx_strand_id
1 'polypeptide(L)'
;MSNIVNLLTAGVFGGTTLLALKSGVGCGLAGLQTRETLFLASAYAIAALIIGAIAGSIPVNATEQIVGLGLAMHLIIGLALVYSGIKTKKRWLSDRKDISRRTFLLMSLPCPACLAATFLSCLFFTETTGMSGIVAGAVAGGVFFAGVAGGGVSTSWITTKTSTKNPSTLGNVMLFLGLFYLLCLLLVPAYLQAQDAPAFNVTTDPNGMLLALALMGILILLGALADRVRHAVTHPGGR
;
A
#
# COMPACT_ATOMS: atom_id res chain seq x y z
N MET A 1 -6.95 16.63 -23.69
CA MET A 1 -6.30 16.91 -22.39
C MET A 1 -7.14 16.41 -21.21
N SER A 2 -8.46 16.63 -21.16
CA SER A 2 -9.35 16.16 -20.07
C SER A 2 -9.28 14.64 -19.78
N ASN A 3 -9.24 13.78 -20.81
CA ASN A 3 -9.18 12.32 -20.61
C ASN A 3 -7.87 11.85 -19.94
N ILE A 4 -6.73 12.48 -20.27
CA ILE A 4 -5.42 12.13 -19.69
C ILE A 4 -5.36 12.59 -18.24
N VAL A 5 -5.86 13.80 -17.96
CA VAL A 5 -5.93 14.35 -16.60
C VAL A 5 -6.83 13.48 -15.71
N ASN A 6 -8.00 13.08 -16.20
CA ASN A 6 -8.90 12.17 -15.48
C ASN A 6 -8.26 10.80 -15.21
N LEU A 7 -7.52 10.25 -16.18
CA LEU A 7 -6.81 8.98 -16.03
C LEU A 7 -5.69 9.08 -15.00
N LEU A 8 -4.91 10.17 -15.01
CA LEU A 8 -3.84 10.42 -14.04
C LEU A 8 -4.41 10.60 -12.63
N THR A 9 -5.47 11.39 -12.48
CA THR A 9 -6.17 11.57 -11.20
C THR A 9 -6.70 10.22 -10.69
N ALA A 10 -7.36 9.43 -11.54
CA ALA A 10 -7.85 8.10 -11.18
C ALA A 10 -6.71 7.15 -10.77
N GLY A 11 -5.56 7.19 -11.47
CA GLY A 11 -4.38 6.40 -11.14
C GLY A 11 -3.77 6.77 -9.79
N VAL A 12 -3.64 8.07 -9.51
CA VAL A 12 -3.09 8.57 -8.24
C VAL A 12 -4.03 8.22 -7.08
N PHE A 13 -5.34 8.45 -7.20
CA PHE A 13 -6.30 8.05 -6.17
C PHE A 13 -6.42 6.52 -6.02
N GLY A 14 -6.31 5.77 -7.12
CA GLY A 14 -6.28 4.31 -7.11
C GLY A 14 -5.05 3.77 -6.37
N GLY A 15 -3.87 4.30 -6.66
CA GLY A 15 -2.62 3.97 -5.97
C GLY A 15 -2.69 4.30 -4.47
N THR A 16 -3.19 5.49 -4.14
CA THR A 16 -3.44 5.93 -2.76
C THR A 16 -4.38 4.96 -2.02
N THR A 17 -5.47 4.53 -2.66
CA THR A 17 -6.43 3.58 -2.08
C THR A 17 -5.78 2.21 -1.83
N LEU A 18 -5.00 1.71 -2.79
CA LEU A 18 -4.29 0.43 -2.65
C LEU A 18 -3.25 0.48 -1.51
N LEU A 19 -2.52 1.58 -1.38
CA LEU A 19 -1.57 1.79 -0.29
C LEU A 19 -2.26 1.88 1.08
N ALA A 20 -3.39 2.59 1.16
CA ALA A 20 -4.21 2.66 2.36
C ALA A 20 -4.73 1.27 2.77
N LEU A 21 -5.21 0.50 1.78
CA LEU A 21 -5.71 -0.86 2.02
C LEU A 21 -4.58 -1.79 2.50
N LYS A 22 -3.37 -1.69 1.95
CA LYS A 22 -2.20 -2.44 2.41
C LYS A 22 -1.94 -2.22 3.90
N SER A 23 -1.92 -0.96 4.33
CA SER A 23 -1.73 -0.60 5.72
C SER A 23 -2.87 -1.09 6.61
N GLY A 24 -4.13 -0.97 6.15
CA GLY A 24 -5.31 -1.48 6.84
C GLY A 24 -5.28 -3.01 7.03
N VAL A 25 -5.08 -3.76 5.94
CA VAL A 25 -5.01 -5.23 5.97
C VAL A 25 -3.95 -5.72 6.95
N GLY A 26 -2.77 -5.10 6.94
CA GLY A 26 -1.74 -5.44 7.89
C GLY A 26 -2.16 -5.20 9.36
N CYS A 27 -2.85 -4.09 9.65
CA CYS A 27 -3.36 -3.82 11.01
C CYS A 27 -4.32 -4.91 11.50
N GLY A 28 -5.21 -5.38 10.61
CA GLY A 28 -6.13 -6.47 10.92
C GLY A 28 -5.43 -7.82 11.15
N LEU A 29 -4.42 -8.14 10.34
CA LEU A 29 -3.62 -9.37 10.50
C LEU A 29 -2.80 -9.39 11.80
N ALA A 30 -2.34 -8.23 12.25
CA ALA A 30 -1.58 -8.07 13.49
C ALA A 30 -2.44 -8.13 14.76
N GLY A 31 -3.77 -8.25 14.61
CA GLY A 31 -4.68 -8.31 15.75
C GLY A 31 -4.68 -7.02 16.57
N LEU A 32 -4.47 -5.87 15.92
CA LEU A 32 -4.71 -4.59 16.57
C LEU A 32 -6.19 -4.44 16.90
N GLN A 33 -6.45 -3.78 18.02
CA GLN A 33 -7.79 -3.38 18.37
C GLN A 33 -8.29 -2.35 17.36
N THR A 34 -9.60 -2.29 17.16
CA THR A 34 -10.22 -1.29 16.27
C THR A 34 -9.84 0.14 16.68
N ARG A 35 -9.68 0.40 17.99
CA ARG A 35 -9.18 1.67 18.52
C ARG A 35 -7.77 2.03 18.05
N GLU A 36 -6.84 1.08 18.09
CA GLU A 36 -5.45 1.30 17.65
C GLU A 36 -5.39 1.52 16.12
N THR A 37 -6.23 0.79 15.38
CA THR A 37 -6.36 0.96 13.92
C THR A 37 -6.94 2.33 13.58
N LEU A 38 -7.95 2.80 14.32
CA LEU A 38 -8.55 4.12 14.15
C LEU A 38 -7.55 5.24 14.49
N PHE A 39 -6.76 5.05 15.55
CA PHE A 39 -5.68 5.98 15.91
C PHE A 39 -4.66 6.10 14.77
N LEU A 40 -4.22 4.96 14.22
CA LEU A 40 -3.30 4.96 13.10
C LEU A 40 -3.91 5.63 11.86
N ALA A 41 -5.15 5.29 11.50
CA ALA A 41 -5.87 5.93 10.40
C ALA A 41 -5.98 7.45 10.59
N SER A 42 -6.25 7.91 11.82
CA SER A 42 -6.29 9.34 12.15
C SER A 42 -4.93 10.01 12.00
N ALA A 43 -3.84 9.33 12.39
CA ALA A 43 -2.48 9.85 12.20
C ALA A 43 -2.14 10.02 10.71
N TYR A 44 -2.55 9.06 9.86
CA TYR A 44 -2.42 9.21 8.40
C TYR A 44 -3.25 10.37 7.85
N ALA A 45 -4.48 10.55 8.33
CA ALA A 45 -5.34 11.66 7.90
C ALA A 45 -4.78 13.03 8.33
N ILE A 46 -4.26 13.15 9.55
CA ILE A 46 -3.61 14.37 10.04
C ILE A 46 -2.35 14.66 9.24
N ALA A 47 -1.51 13.65 8.99
CA ALA A 47 -0.33 13.80 8.14
C ALA A 47 -0.72 14.28 6.74
N ALA A 48 -1.81 13.77 6.17
CA ALA A 48 -2.32 14.20 4.88
C ALA A 48 -2.79 15.66 4.87
N LEU A 49 -3.45 16.12 5.93
CA LEU A 49 -3.84 17.52 6.09
C LEU A 49 -2.62 18.45 6.18
N ILE A 50 -1.62 18.07 6.98
CA ILE A 50 -0.37 18.82 7.11
C ILE A 50 0.33 18.91 5.74
N ILE A 51 0.44 17.78 5.04
CA ILE A 51 1.05 17.72 3.71
C ILE A 51 0.27 18.59 2.72
N GLY A 52 -1.06 18.50 2.69
CA GLY A 52 -1.90 19.31 1.81
C GLY A 52 -1.78 20.81 2.09
N ALA A 53 -1.67 21.21 3.36
CA ALA A 53 -1.48 22.60 3.75
C ALA A 53 -0.11 23.14 3.30
N ILE A 54 0.94 22.33 3.36
CA ILE A 54 2.31 22.74 3.02
C ILE A 54 2.57 22.57 1.51
N ALA A 55 1.84 21.71 0.80
CA ALA A 55 2.10 21.37 -0.60
C ALA A 55 2.08 22.57 -1.55
N GLY A 56 1.28 23.60 -1.27
CA GLY A 56 1.27 24.85 -2.06
C GLY A 56 2.49 25.75 -1.84
N SER A 57 3.37 25.46 -0.88
CA SER A 57 4.51 26.29 -0.48
C SER A 57 5.89 25.65 -0.71
N ILE A 58 5.93 24.40 -1.17
CA ILE A 58 7.21 23.68 -1.38
C ILE A 58 7.70 23.90 -2.82
N PRO A 59 8.91 24.45 -3.01
CA PRO A 59 9.53 24.56 -4.33
C PRO A 59 9.87 23.17 -4.90
N VAL A 60 9.72 22.99 -6.21
CA VAL A 60 9.92 21.71 -6.93
C VAL A 60 11.29 21.08 -6.63
N ASN A 61 12.35 21.90 -6.46
CA ASN A 61 13.70 21.44 -6.14
C ASN A 61 13.82 20.71 -4.78
N ALA A 62 12.99 21.09 -3.79
CA ALA A 62 12.94 20.37 -2.52
C ALA A 62 12.24 19.00 -2.66
N THR A 63 11.39 18.84 -3.68
CA THR A 63 10.64 17.60 -3.93
C THR A 63 11.57 16.47 -4.35
N GLU A 64 12.59 16.73 -5.16
CA GLU A 64 13.56 15.70 -5.57
C GLU A 64 14.37 15.16 -4.39
N GLN A 65 14.82 16.04 -3.48
CA GLN A 65 15.53 15.62 -2.27
C GLN A 65 14.62 14.83 -1.32
N ILE A 66 13.35 15.23 -1.19
CA ILE A 66 12.35 14.51 -0.40
C ILE A 66 12.09 13.11 -0.99
N VAL A 67 12.01 13.00 -2.31
CA VAL A 67 11.83 11.71 -3.01
C VAL A 67 13.07 10.82 -2.80
N GLY A 68 14.29 11.38 -2.93
CA GLY A 68 15.54 10.65 -2.66
C GLY A 68 15.63 10.13 -1.22
N LEU A 69 15.27 10.95 -0.24
CA LEU A 69 15.17 10.53 1.16
C LEU A 69 14.06 9.47 1.37
N GLY A 70 12.96 9.60 0.64
CA GLY A 70 11.85 8.64 0.63
C GLY A 70 12.26 7.26 0.14
N LEU A 71 13.13 7.18 -0.87
CA LEU A 71 13.72 5.92 -1.35
C LEU A 71 14.62 5.28 -0.27
N ALA A 72 15.48 6.05 0.39
CA ALA A 72 16.30 5.54 1.48
C ALA A 72 15.44 4.98 2.64
N MET A 73 14.37 5.69 3.01
CA MET A 73 13.42 5.21 4.01
C MET A 73 12.66 3.96 3.55
N HIS A 74 12.35 3.84 2.24
CA HIS A 74 11.77 2.63 1.65
C HIS A 74 12.68 1.41 1.80
N LEU A 75 13.98 1.58 1.56
CA LEU A 75 14.98 0.53 1.75
C LEU A 75 15.06 0.09 3.21
N ILE A 76 15.14 1.04 4.14
CA ILE A 76 15.20 0.76 5.58
C ILE A 76 13.95 -0.02 6.02
N ILE A 77 12.76 0.42 5.59
CA ILE A 77 11.49 -0.25 5.90
C ILE A 77 11.43 -1.64 5.24
N GLY A 78 11.86 -1.78 4.00
CA GLY A 78 11.92 -3.07 3.30
C GLY A 78 12.79 -4.09 4.06
N LEU A 79 14.00 -3.68 4.46
CA LEU A 79 14.90 -4.52 5.27
C LEU A 79 14.30 -4.84 6.65
N ALA A 80 13.70 -3.85 7.32
CA ALA A 80 13.06 -4.05 8.61
C ALA A 80 11.85 -5.01 8.51
N LEU A 81 11.11 -5.00 7.40
CA LEU A 81 10.01 -5.93 7.11
C LEU A 81 10.52 -7.35 6.97
N VAL A 82 11.57 -7.54 6.17
CA VAL A 82 12.19 -8.85 5.97
C VAL A 82 12.72 -9.38 7.31
N TYR A 83 13.51 -8.59 8.04
CA TYR A 83 14.04 -8.99 9.34
C TYR A 83 12.94 -9.31 10.35
N SER A 84 11.92 -8.46 10.46
CA SER A 84 10.80 -8.66 11.38
C SER A 84 9.93 -9.85 11.00
N GLY A 85 9.74 -10.11 9.70
CA GLY A 85 9.03 -11.28 9.19
C GLY A 85 9.74 -12.59 9.56
N ILE A 86 11.06 -12.67 9.33
CA ILE A 86 11.90 -13.82 9.74
C ILE A 86 11.82 -14.01 11.25
N LYS A 87 12.01 -12.93 12.03
CA LYS A 87 12.00 -12.99 13.49
C LYS A 87 10.64 -13.44 14.03
N THR A 88 9.54 -12.93 13.47
CA THR A 88 8.17 -13.32 13.86
C THR A 88 7.93 -14.80 13.58
N LYS A 89 8.31 -15.28 12.39
CA LYS A 89 8.18 -16.70 12.03
C LYS A 89 9.05 -17.61 12.90
N LYS A 90 10.33 -17.26 13.11
CA LYS A 90 11.27 -18.03 13.93
C LYS A 90 10.81 -18.12 15.39
N ARG A 91 10.38 -17.01 16.01
CA ARG A 91 9.91 -16.98 17.40
C ARG A 91 8.63 -17.77 17.59
N TRP A 92 7.73 -17.70 16.61
CA TRP A 92 6.48 -18.46 16.66
C TRP A 92 6.71 -19.97 16.53
N LEU A 93 7.59 -20.40 15.63
CA LEU A 93 7.91 -21.82 15.43
C LEU A 93 8.75 -22.41 16.57
N SER A 94 9.69 -21.65 17.13
CA SER A 94 10.59 -22.09 18.21
C SER A 94 9.94 -21.98 19.59
N ASP A 95 9.44 -20.79 19.94
CA ASP A 95 9.11 -20.45 21.32
C ASP A 95 7.59 -20.36 21.56
N ARG A 96 6.76 -20.56 20.52
CA ARG A 96 5.30 -20.33 20.52
C ARG A 96 4.89 -18.94 21.04
N LYS A 97 5.83 -17.98 21.05
CA LYS A 97 5.64 -16.64 21.60
C LYS A 97 5.18 -15.69 20.51
N ASP A 98 4.02 -15.10 20.70
CA ASP A 98 3.51 -14.06 19.79
C ASP A 98 4.23 -12.73 20.03
N ILE A 99 4.97 -12.27 19.03
CA ILE A 99 5.62 -10.95 18.98
C ILE A 99 5.07 -10.06 17.84
N SER A 100 4.02 -10.53 17.16
CA SER A 100 3.38 -9.92 15.99
C SER A 100 2.96 -8.46 16.24
N ARG A 101 2.34 -8.19 17.40
CA ARG A 101 1.90 -6.83 17.75
C ARG A 101 3.03 -5.80 17.74
N ARG A 102 4.20 -6.12 18.33
CA ARG A 102 5.31 -5.16 18.42
C ARG A 102 6.04 -4.97 17.09
N THR A 103 6.26 -6.06 16.35
CA THR A 103 6.92 -6.00 15.05
C THR A 103 6.05 -5.32 14.00
N PHE A 104 4.73 -5.48 14.09
CA PHE A 104 3.80 -4.84 13.18
C PHE A 104 3.55 -3.36 13.51
N LEU A 105 3.47 -2.99 14.79
CA LEU A 105 3.22 -1.59 15.17
C LEU A 105 4.36 -0.66 14.73
N LEU A 106 5.62 -1.13 14.87
CA LEU A 106 6.82 -0.45 14.37
C LEU A 106 6.79 -0.29 12.83
N MET A 107 6.03 -1.15 12.15
CA MET A 107 5.88 -1.17 10.69
C MET A 107 4.68 -0.39 10.16
N SER A 108 3.69 -0.15 11.01
CA SER A 108 2.46 0.54 10.65
C SER A 108 2.63 2.07 10.58
N LEU A 109 3.75 2.58 11.10
CA LEU A 109 4.14 3.99 11.02
C LEU A 109 4.07 4.49 9.58
N PRO A 110 3.65 5.76 9.37
CA PRO A 110 3.47 6.34 8.05
C PRO A 110 4.69 6.11 7.17
N CYS A 111 4.56 5.21 6.21
CA CYS A 111 5.67 4.90 5.32
C CYS A 111 5.84 6.06 4.32
N PRO A 112 7.08 6.34 3.88
CA PRO A 112 7.37 7.43 2.94
C PRO A 112 6.57 7.29 1.64
N ALA A 113 6.22 6.05 1.24
CA ALA A 113 5.36 5.79 0.08
C ALA A 113 3.98 6.43 0.22
N CYS A 114 3.32 6.23 1.36
CA CYS A 114 1.99 6.74 1.61
C CYS A 114 2.00 8.26 1.66
N LEU A 115 3.02 8.86 2.30
CA LEU A 115 3.17 10.31 2.37
C LEU A 115 3.43 10.91 0.98
N ALA A 116 4.27 10.29 0.16
CA ALA A 116 4.51 10.70 -1.22
C ALA A 116 3.24 10.57 -2.08
N ALA A 117 2.51 9.45 -1.96
CA ALA A 117 1.24 9.25 -2.66
C ALA A 117 0.19 10.30 -2.27
N THR A 118 0.09 10.64 -0.97
CA THR A 118 -0.77 11.74 -0.51
C THR A 118 -0.32 13.07 -1.09
N PHE A 119 0.98 13.38 -1.07
CA PHE A 119 1.51 14.63 -1.60
C PHE A 119 1.18 14.79 -3.09
N LEU A 120 1.45 13.75 -3.90
CA LEU A 120 1.05 13.73 -5.31
C LEU A 120 -0.47 13.88 -5.46
N SER A 121 -1.26 13.14 -4.68
CA SER A 121 -2.73 13.25 -4.71
C SER A 121 -3.19 14.68 -4.44
N CYS A 122 -2.60 15.36 -3.46
CA CYS A 122 -2.93 16.74 -3.12
C CYS A 122 -2.55 17.71 -4.24
N LEU A 123 -1.36 17.55 -4.84
CA LEU A 123 -0.90 18.39 -5.94
C LEU A 123 -1.82 18.24 -7.17
N PHE A 124 -2.05 17.01 -7.61
CA PHE A 124 -2.93 16.74 -8.75
C PHE A 124 -4.36 17.21 -8.48
N PHE A 125 -4.90 17.00 -7.28
CA PHE A 125 -6.24 17.48 -6.94
C PHE A 125 -6.33 19.01 -6.95
N THR A 126 -5.32 19.71 -6.43
CA THR A 126 -5.24 21.18 -6.41
C THR A 126 -5.18 21.73 -7.84
N GLU A 127 -4.31 21.18 -8.69
CA GLU A 127 -4.17 21.58 -10.10
C GLU A 127 -5.44 21.33 -10.92
N THR A 128 -6.14 20.24 -10.67
CA THR A 128 -7.33 19.85 -11.46
C THR A 128 -8.61 20.57 -11.04
N THR A 129 -8.76 20.85 -9.75
CA THR A 129 -9.99 21.44 -9.20
C THR A 129 -9.85 22.93 -8.87
N GLY A 130 -8.63 23.46 -8.83
CA GLY A 130 -8.33 24.83 -8.39
C GLY A 130 -8.64 25.08 -6.91
N MET A 131 -8.93 24.03 -6.13
CA MET A 131 -9.27 24.14 -4.71
C MET A 131 -8.02 24.32 -3.83
N SER A 132 -8.20 24.84 -2.61
CA SER A 132 -7.08 25.02 -1.68
C SER A 132 -6.46 23.68 -1.25
N GLY A 133 -5.14 23.68 -1.01
CA GLY A 133 -4.40 22.47 -0.61
C GLY A 133 -4.89 21.81 0.67
N ILE A 134 -5.57 22.56 1.55
CA ILE A 134 -6.23 22.02 2.76
C ILE A 134 -7.39 21.09 2.37
N VAL A 135 -8.20 21.48 1.38
CA VAL A 135 -9.30 20.63 0.90
C VAL A 135 -8.75 19.39 0.21
N ALA A 136 -7.69 19.54 -0.59
CA ALA A 136 -7.00 18.42 -1.21
C ALA A 136 -6.47 17.43 -0.16
N GLY A 137 -5.84 17.95 0.91
CA GLY A 137 -5.38 17.17 2.05
C GLY A 137 -6.50 16.47 2.81
N ALA A 138 -7.66 17.11 2.96
CA ALA A 138 -8.83 16.52 3.61
C ALA A 138 -9.40 15.36 2.78
N VAL A 139 -9.47 15.51 1.45
CA VAL A 139 -9.93 14.46 0.54
C VAL A 139 -8.96 13.27 0.55
N ALA A 140 -7.66 13.52 0.34
CA ALA A 140 -6.64 12.46 0.35
C ALA A 140 -6.56 11.77 1.71
N GLY A 141 -6.62 12.54 2.81
CA GLY A 141 -6.66 12.04 4.17
C GLY A 141 -7.91 11.20 4.46
N GLY A 142 -9.07 11.60 3.94
CA GLY A 142 -10.31 10.83 4.03
C GLY A 142 -10.24 9.48 3.32
N VAL A 143 -9.64 9.44 2.12
CA VAL A 143 -9.40 8.17 1.39
C VAL A 143 -8.46 7.27 2.18
N PHE A 144 -7.37 7.81 2.73
CA PHE A 144 -6.46 7.05 3.57
C PHE A 144 -7.15 6.52 4.84
N PHE A 145 -7.93 7.37 5.50
CA PHE A 145 -8.67 6.99 6.70
C PHE A 145 -9.64 5.85 6.42
N ALA A 146 -10.46 5.99 5.36
CA ALA A 146 -11.42 4.98 4.96
C ALA A 146 -10.74 3.67 4.54
N GLY A 147 -9.62 3.74 3.80
CA GLY A 147 -8.87 2.57 3.36
C GLY A 147 -8.20 1.82 4.52
N VAL A 148 -7.58 2.53 5.46
CA VAL A 148 -6.93 1.92 6.63
C VAL A 148 -7.96 1.36 7.61
N ALA A 149 -8.98 2.15 7.95
CA ALA A 149 -10.04 1.73 8.87
C ALA A 149 -10.87 0.58 8.26
N GLY A 150 -11.32 0.74 7.01
CA GLY A 150 -12.07 -0.27 6.28
C GLY A 150 -11.28 -1.55 6.07
N GLY A 151 -10.03 -1.44 5.61
CA GLY A 151 -9.13 -2.59 5.43
C GLY A 151 -8.83 -3.31 6.74
N GLY A 152 -8.58 -2.57 7.81
CA GLY A 152 -8.28 -3.13 9.14
C GLY A 152 -9.48 -3.81 9.79
N VAL A 153 -10.65 -3.19 9.75
CA VAL A 153 -11.90 -3.78 10.28
C VAL A 153 -12.29 -5.01 9.47
N SER A 154 -12.28 -4.91 8.13
CA SER A 154 -12.63 -6.03 7.26
C SER A 154 -11.70 -7.23 7.48
N THR A 155 -10.40 -6.97 7.55
CA THR A 155 -9.41 -8.04 7.77
C THR A 155 -9.50 -8.63 9.18
N SER A 156 -9.72 -7.80 10.20
CA SER A 156 -9.99 -8.30 11.56
C SER A 156 -11.23 -9.18 11.60
N TRP A 157 -12.31 -8.81 10.91
CA TRP A 157 -13.54 -9.60 10.86
C TRP A 157 -13.37 -10.92 10.09
N ILE A 158 -12.66 -10.90 8.95
CA ILE A 158 -12.37 -12.10 8.16
C ILE A 158 -11.47 -13.06 8.95
N THR A 159 -10.45 -12.54 9.63
CA THR A 159 -9.48 -13.36 10.38
C THR A 159 -10.07 -13.94 11.66
N THR A 160 -11.00 -13.26 12.33
CA THR A 160 -11.74 -13.85 13.45
C THR A 160 -12.70 -14.93 12.99
N LYS A 161 -13.39 -14.73 11.86
CA LYS A 161 -14.34 -15.71 11.31
C LYS A 161 -13.65 -16.97 10.76
N THR A 162 -12.46 -16.82 10.18
CA THR A 162 -11.74 -17.94 9.55
C THR A 162 -10.77 -18.64 10.52
N SER A 163 -10.64 -18.17 11.77
CA SER A 163 -9.66 -18.67 12.76
C SER A 163 -8.20 -18.72 12.24
N THR A 164 -7.87 -17.90 11.25
CA THR A 164 -6.58 -17.88 10.54
C THR A 164 -5.55 -16.94 11.17
N LYS A 165 -5.76 -16.49 12.41
CA LYS A 165 -4.82 -15.64 13.17
C LYS A 165 -3.56 -16.43 13.55
N ASN A 166 -2.73 -16.72 12.57
CA ASN A 166 -1.44 -17.37 12.73
C ASN A 166 -0.32 -16.33 12.53
N PRO A 167 0.56 -16.12 13.53
CA PRO A 167 1.74 -15.26 13.40
C PRO A 167 2.66 -15.67 12.23
N SER A 168 2.64 -16.95 11.83
CA SER A 168 3.30 -17.42 10.61
C SER A 168 2.79 -16.75 9.33
N THR A 169 1.47 -16.58 9.19
CA THR A 169 0.86 -15.95 8.02
C THR A 169 1.26 -14.48 7.95
N LEU A 170 1.21 -13.78 9.09
CA LEU A 170 1.67 -12.41 9.17
C LEU A 170 3.17 -12.28 8.86
N GLY A 171 4.01 -13.18 9.37
CA GLY A 171 5.44 -13.21 9.05
C GLY A 171 5.71 -13.41 7.56
N ASN A 172 4.97 -14.31 6.89
CA ASN A 172 5.06 -14.49 5.45
C ASN A 172 4.59 -13.25 4.66
N VAL A 173 3.52 -12.60 5.10
CA VAL A 173 3.04 -11.35 4.50
C VAL A 173 4.09 -10.25 4.66
N MET A 174 4.69 -10.09 5.85
CA MET A 174 5.78 -9.13 6.08
C MET A 174 6.99 -9.41 5.18
N LEU A 175 7.38 -10.68 5.01
CA LEU A 175 8.45 -11.09 4.10
C LEU A 175 8.13 -10.73 2.65
N PHE A 176 6.93 -11.05 2.19
CA PHE A 176 6.47 -10.74 0.83
C PHE A 176 6.47 -9.23 0.58
N LEU A 177 5.90 -8.44 1.49
CA LEU A 177 5.93 -6.99 1.39
C LEU A 177 7.35 -6.43 1.45
N GLY A 178 8.22 -6.95 2.32
CA GLY A 178 9.61 -6.50 2.41
C GLY A 178 10.37 -6.73 1.10
N LEU A 179 10.23 -7.91 0.51
CA LEU A 179 10.81 -8.23 -0.80
C LEU A 179 10.21 -7.39 -1.93
N PHE A 180 8.91 -7.16 -1.91
CA PHE A 180 8.25 -6.26 -2.86
C PHE A 180 8.79 -4.83 -2.76
N TYR A 181 9.02 -4.32 -1.55
CA TYR A 181 9.61 -3.00 -1.32
C TYR A 181 11.04 -2.91 -1.89
N LEU A 182 11.86 -3.94 -1.68
CA LEU A 182 13.21 -4.02 -2.26
C LEU A 182 13.17 -4.11 -3.79
N LEU A 183 12.22 -4.86 -4.35
CA LEU A 183 12.02 -4.97 -5.79
C LEU A 183 11.59 -3.62 -6.38
N CYS A 184 10.64 -2.91 -5.76
CA CYS A 184 10.23 -1.57 -6.19
C CYS A 184 11.40 -0.57 -6.16
N LEU A 185 12.26 -0.65 -5.14
CA LEU A 185 13.44 0.21 -5.04
C LEU A 185 14.41 0.00 -6.22
N LEU A 186 14.51 -1.22 -6.74
CA LEU A 186 15.34 -1.55 -7.90
C LEU A 186 14.63 -1.20 -9.22
N LEU A 187 13.34 -1.50 -9.30
CA LEU A 187 12.55 -1.40 -10.53
C LEU A 187 12.24 0.05 -10.91
N VAL A 188 11.87 0.91 -9.95
CA VAL A 188 11.51 2.30 -10.21
C VAL A 188 12.64 3.11 -10.87
N PRO A 189 13.88 3.15 -10.32
CA PRO A 189 14.96 3.92 -10.96
C PRO A 189 15.38 3.30 -12.30
N ALA A 190 15.40 1.97 -12.43
CA ALA A 190 15.68 1.30 -13.70
C ALA A 190 14.64 1.63 -14.78
N TYR A 191 13.37 1.74 -14.39
CA TYR A 191 12.29 2.14 -15.28
C TYR A 191 12.39 3.61 -15.71
N LEU A 192 12.70 4.52 -14.78
CA LEU A 192 12.90 5.94 -15.11
C LEU A 192 14.07 6.13 -16.07
N GLN A 193 15.21 5.48 -15.81
CA GLN A 193 16.37 5.49 -16.71
C GLN A 193 16.07 4.92 -18.11
N ALA A 194 15.18 3.91 -18.19
CA ALA A 194 14.76 3.34 -19.46
C ALA A 194 13.82 4.28 -20.24
N GLN A 195 13.01 5.11 -19.56
CA GLN A 195 12.19 6.12 -20.22
C GLN A 195 13.01 7.28 -20.81
N ASP A 196 14.11 7.65 -20.16
CA ASP A 196 15.02 8.69 -20.66
C ASP A 196 15.86 8.25 -21.88
N ALA A 197 15.85 6.94 -22.20
CA ALA A 197 16.52 6.42 -23.38
C ALA A 197 15.71 6.73 -24.66
N PRO A 198 16.30 7.37 -25.69
CA PRO A 198 15.59 7.86 -26.88
C PRO A 198 14.94 6.76 -27.75
N ALA A 199 15.17 5.48 -27.44
CA ALA A 199 14.58 4.33 -28.12
C ALA A 199 13.19 3.94 -27.58
N PHE A 200 12.74 4.49 -26.44
CA PHE A 200 11.45 4.16 -25.80
C PHE A 200 10.45 5.31 -25.90
N ASN A 201 10.21 5.84 -27.09
CA ASN A 201 8.97 6.57 -27.38
C ASN A 201 7.80 5.57 -27.52
N VAL A 202 7.47 4.88 -26.43
CA VAL A 202 6.22 4.10 -26.37
C VAL A 202 5.11 5.12 -26.27
N THR A 203 4.45 5.39 -27.39
CA THR A 203 3.11 6.00 -27.39
C THR A 203 2.27 5.19 -26.42
N THR A 204 1.93 5.79 -25.28
CA THR A 204 1.14 5.17 -24.22
C THR A 204 -0.25 4.89 -24.77
N ASP A 205 -0.45 3.68 -25.32
CA ASP A 205 -1.76 3.21 -25.74
C ASP A 205 -2.58 2.86 -24.48
N PRO A 206 -3.57 3.68 -24.10
CA PRO A 206 -4.36 3.46 -22.90
C PRO A 206 -5.14 2.14 -22.98
N ASN A 207 -5.52 1.71 -24.21
CA ASN A 207 -6.25 0.47 -24.42
C ASN A 207 -5.36 -0.75 -24.21
N GLY A 208 -4.11 -0.72 -24.71
CA GLY A 208 -3.12 -1.76 -24.45
C GLY A 208 -2.78 -1.92 -22.97
N MET A 209 -2.61 -0.82 -22.22
CA MET A 209 -2.38 -0.87 -20.77
C MET A 209 -3.60 -1.41 -20.01
N LEU A 210 -4.81 -0.99 -20.37
CA LEU A 210 -6.05 -1.47 -19.75
C LEU A 210 -6.24 -2.97 -20.01
N LEU A 211 -5.94 -3.42 -21.23
CA LEU A 211 -6.00 -4.82 -21.61
C LEU A 211 -4.99 -5.65 -20.83
N ALA A 212 -3.74 -5.19 -20.70
CA ALA A 212 -2.72 -5.87 -19.92
C ALA A 212 -3.11 -5.98 -18.44
N LEU A 213 -3.66 -4.90 -17.87
CA LEU A 213 -4.15 -4.89 -16.49
C LEU A 213 -5.34 -5.86 -16.31
N ALA A 214 -6.28 -5.87 -17.26
CA ALA A 214 -7.41 -6.79 -17.27
C ALA A 214 -6.94 -8.26 -17.34
N LEU A 215 -5.97 -8.56 -18.21
CA LEU A 215 -5.41 -9.90 -18.38
C LEU A 215 -4.73 -10.39 -17.09
N MET A 216 -3.92 -9.54 -16.47
CA MET A 216 -3.30 -9.84 -15.17
C MET A 216 -4.36 -10.06 -14.08
N GLY A 217 -5.38 -9.20 -14.02
CA GLY A 217 -6.50 -9.36 -13.08
C GLY A 217 -7.27 -10.67 -13.27
N ILE A 218 -7.56 -11.04 -14.52
CA ILE A 218 -8.24 -12.29 -14.88
C ILE A 218 -7.39 -13.49 -14.46
N LEU A 219 -6.08 -13.48 -14.72
CA LEU A 219 -5.19 -14.57 -14.32
C LEU A 219 -5.15 -14.76 -12.80
N ILE A 220 -5.11 -13.66 -12.04
CA ILE A 220 -5.16 -13.71 -10.56
C ILE A 220 -6.51 -14.27 -10.09
N LEU A 221 -7.62 -13.82 -10.68
CA LEU A 221 -8.97 -14.32 -10.37
C LEU A 221 -9.12 -15.81 -10.70
N LEU A 222 -8.64 -16.24 -11.86
CA LEU A 222 -8.62 -17.66 -12.26
C LEU A 222 -7.79 -18.50 -11.31
N GLY A 223 -6.61 -18.01 -10.90
CA GLY A 223 -5.78 -18.66 -9.89
C GLY A 223 -6.53 -18.84 -8.57
N ALA A 224 -7.21 -17.79 -8.09
CA ALA A 224 -8.00 -17.83 -6.87
C ALA A 224 -9.24 -18.75 -6.97
N LEU A 225 -9.91 -18.77 -8.13
CA LEU A 225 -11.03 -19.67 -8.41
C LEU A 225 -10.58 -21.12 -8.51
N ALA A 226 -9.47 -21.39 -9.20
CA ALA A 226 -8.90 -22.74 -9.32
C ALA A 226 -8.48 -23.29 -7.94
N ASP A 227 -7.93 -22.44 -7.08
CA ASP A 227 -7.59 -22.78 -5.71
C ASP A 227 -8.85 -23.10 -4.87
N ARG A 228 -9.89 -22.26 -4.96
CA ARG A 228 -11.20 -22.51 -4.33
C ARG A 228 -11.83 -23.83 -4.80
N VAL A 229 -11.78 -24.12 -6.10
CA VAL A 229 -12.33 -25.34 -6.68
C VAL A 229 -11.52 -26.57 -6.24
N ARG A 230 -10.18 -26.50 -6.22
CA ARG A 230 -9.34 -27.60 -5.69
C ARG A 230 -9.60 -27.86 -4.20
N HIS A 231 -9.82 -26.81 -3.40
CA HIS A 231 -10.17 -26.96 -1.99
C HIS A 231 -11.60 -27.49 -1.78
N ALA A 232 -12.55 -27.18 -2.66
CA ALA A 232 -13.89 -27.76 -2.64
C ALA A 232 -13.90 -29.24 -3.06
N VAL A 233 -13.04 -29.63 -3.99
CA VAL A 233 -12.93 -31.01 -4.49
C VAL A 233 -12.17 -31.93 -3.53
N THR A 234 -11.27 -31.40 -2.67
CA THR A 234 -10.50 -32.20 -1.71
C THR A 234 -11.21 -32.48 -0.37
N HIS A 235 -12.39 -31.88 -0.11
CA HIS A 235 -13.27 -32.26 1.00
C HIS A 235 -14.72 -32.55 0.55
N PRO A 236 -14.98 -33.68 -0.14
CA PRO A 236 -16.33 -34.21 -0.27
C PRO A 236 -16.62 -35.06 0.98
N GLY A 237 -17.15 -34.43 2.03
CA GLY A 237 -17.72 -35.16 3.18
C GLY A 237 -16.77 -35.33 4.38
N GLY A 238 -17.16 -34.71 5.49
CA GLY A 238 -16.52 -34.85 6.79
C GLY A 238 -17.27 -33.99 7.80
N ARG A 239 -18.52 -34.37 8.10
CA ARG A 239 -19.15 -34.06 9.38
C ARG A 239 -18.39 -34.79 10.48
#